data_AF-A0A7X7D4Y8-F1
#
_entry.id   AF-A0A7X7D4Y8-F1
#
_cell.length_a   1.000
_cell.length_b   1.000
_cell.length_c   1.000
_cell.angle_alpha   90.00
_cell.angle_beta   90.00
_cell.angle_gamma   90.00
#
_symmetry.space_group_name_H-M   'P 1'
#
loop_
_entity.id
_entity.type
_entity.pdbx_description
1 polymer ?
#
loop_
_entity_poly.entity_id
_entity_poly.type
_entity_poly.pdbx_seq_one_letter_code
_entity_poly.pdbx_strand_id
1 'polypeptide(L)'
;MTDSIASAAQTAPDPRPVSPAKVERLLERVRREVDEGLAPAVQIAVARHGELIVDETIGAPSGSRFVVFSATKALVAGAIWRLIDRGDVEVGAPVASYLPEFGTNGKEVVTVEQVLTHTGGFPMAPLGPPRWNTRESRREALSRWRLTL
;
A
#
# COMPACT_ATOMS: atom_id res chain seq x y z
N MET A 1 14.13 -14.00 -24.10
CA MET A 1 15.18 -13.18 -23.46
C MET A 1 15.00 -13.39 -21.97
N THR A 2 15.94 -14.09 -21.36
CA THR A 2 15.86 -14.66 -20.02
C THR A 2 16.27 -13.64 -18.97
N ASP A 3 15.30 -13.02 -18.29
CA ASP A 3 15.61 -12.23 -17.09
C ASP A 3 15.52 -13.14 -15.87
N SER A 4 16.70 -13.66 -15.52
CA SER A 4 17.01 -14.23 -14.22
C SER A 4 16.76 -13.17 -13.17
N ILE A 5 15.61 -13.25 -12.48
CA ILE A 5 15.45 -12.61 -11.18
C ILE A 5 16.48 -13.28 -10.29
N ALA A 6 17.62 -12.62 -10.09
CA ALA A 6 18.63 -13.09 -9.16
C ALA A 6 17.93 -13.37 -7.83
N SER A 7 17.96 -14.63 -7.39
CA SER A 7 17.50 -15.02 -6.07
C SER A 7 18.28 -14.19 -5.06
N ALA A 8 17.67 -13.11 -4.58
CA ALA A 8 18.19 -12.40 -3.43
C ALA A 8 18.23 -13.44 -2.32
N ALA A 9 19.45 -13.80 -1.88
CA ALA A 9 19.63 -14.75 -0.81
C ALA A 9 18.79 -14.27 0.38
N GLN A 10 17.71 -14.99 0.69
CA GLN A 10 16.98 -14.78 1.92
C GLN A 10 17.96 -15.11 3.03
N THR A 11 18.53 -14.06 3.63
CA THR A 11 19.30 -14.20 4.86
C THR A 11 18.44 -14.94 5.86
N ALA A 12 18.99 -16.02 6.43
CA ALA A 12 18.28 -16.81 7.43
C ALA A 12 17.69 -15.87 8.49
N PRO A 13 16.43 -16.08 8.90
CA PRO A 13 15.81 -15.21 9.87
C PRO A 13 16.65 -15.15 11.14
N ASP A 14 16.84 -13.97 11.72
CA ASP A 14 17.56 -13.83 12.99
C ASP A 14 16.95 -14.84 14.00
N PRO A 15 17.75 -15.74 14.59
CA PRO A 15 17.22 -16.75 15.49
C PRO A 15 16.90 -16.21 16.89
N ARG A 16 17.40 -15.02 17.24
CA ARG A 16 17.24 -14.46 18.61
C ARG A 16 15.76 -14.30 18.94
N PRO A 17 15.31 -14.67 20.15
CA PRO A 17 13.93 -14.47 20.56
C PRO A 17 13.60 -12.97 20.67
N VAL A 18 12.33 -12.62 20.49
CA VAL A 18 11.88 -11.25 20.75
C VAL A 18 11.96 -10.98 22.25
N SER A 19 12.61 -9.88 22.64
CA SER A 19 12.80 -9.51 24.04
C SER A 19 11.48 -9.06 24.67
N PRO A 20 10.97 -9.74 25.71
CA PRO A 20 9.73 -9.32 26.38
C PRO A 20 9.82 -7.90 26.94
N ALA A 21 10.97 -7.53 27.51
CA ALA A 21 11.20 -6.18 28.03
C ALA A 21 11.15 -5.10 26.94
N LYS A 22 11.49 -5.40 25.68
CA LYS A 22 11.34 -4.45 24.56
C LYS A 22 9.89 -4.32 24.13
N VAL A 23 9.14 -5.44 24.14
CA VAL A 23 7.71 -5.45 23.85
C VAL A 23 6.94 -4.64 24.87
N GLU A 24 7.21 -4.82 26.17
CA GLU A 24 6.53 -4.05 27.22
C GLU A 24 6.79 -2.55 27.06
N ARG A 25 8.05 -2.14 26.83
CA ARG A 25 8.37 -0.71 26.60
C ARG A 25 7.66 -0.13 25.38
N LEU A 26 7.45 -0.94 24.33
CA LEU A 26 6.67 -0.53 23.16
C LEU A 26 5.20 -0.32 23.55
N LEU A 27 4.60 -1.26 24.29
CA LEU A 27 3.21 -1.16 24.73
C LEU A 27 2.99 0.01 25.69
N GLU A 28 3.88 0.24 26.65
CA GLU A 28 3.87 1.41 27.52
C GLU A 28 3.92 2.73 26.73
N ARG A 29 4.74 2.79 25.68
CA ARG A 29 4.79 3.97 24.80
C ARG A 29 3.49 4.15 24.04
N VAL A 30 2.90 3.09 23.50
CA VAL A 30 1.62 3.18 22.76
C VAL A 30 0.48 3.60 23.69
N ARG A 31 0.42 3.05 24.91
CA ARG A 31 -0.60 3.44 25.91
C ARG A 31 -0.51 4.93 26.23
N ARG A 32 0.71 5.46 26.40
CA ARG A 32 0.95 6.88 26.64
C ARG A 32 0.39 7.79 25.55
N GLU A 33 0.48 7.40 24.26
CA GLU A 33 -0.11 8.20 23.17
C GLU A 33 -1.63 8.37 23.34
N VAL A 34 -2.30 7.37 23.92
CA VAL A 34 -3.73 7.44 24.23
C VAL A 34 -3.99 8.20 25.52
N ASP A 35 -3.26 7.89 26.58
CA ASP A 35 -3.43 8.50 27.90
C ASP A 35 -3.15 10.02 27.89
N GLU A 36 -2.19 10.47 27.08
CA GLU A 36 -1.84 11.89 26.90
C GLU A 36 -2.72 12.59 25.84
N GLY A 37 -3.65 11.86 25.20
CA GLY A 37 -4.60 12.41 24.23
C GLY A 37 -4.02 12.74 22.85
N LEU A 38 -2.84 12.20 22.51
CA LEU A 38 -2.20 12.37 21.19
C LEU A 38 -2.93 11.56 20.11
N ALA A 39 -3.53 10.43 20.49
CA ALA A 39 -4.44 9.65 19.66
C ALA A 39 -5.64 9.18 20.48
N PRO A 40 -6.88 9.17 19.93
CA PRO A 40 -8.04 8.68 20.65
C PRO A 40 -7.98 7.16 20.90
N ALA A 41 -7.31 6.41 20.01
CA ALA A 41 -7.12 4.98 20.10
C ALA A 41 -5.98 4.54 19.18
N VAL A 42 -5.36 3.40 19.49
CA VAL A 42 -4.33 2.75 18.68
C VAL A 42 -4.56 1.24 18.66
N GLN A 43 -4.43 0.61 17.49
CA GLN A 43 -4.25 -0.83 17.36
C GLN A 43 -2.80 -1.12 16.93
N ILE A 44 -2.16 -2.09 17.56
CA ILE A 44 -0.79 -2.51 17.24
C ILE A 44 -0.71 -4.03 17.16
N ALA A 45 -0.05 -4.49 16.10
CA ALA A 45 0.31 -5.89 15.93
C ALA A 45 1.82 -6.02 15.68
N VAL A 46 2.47 -6.97 16.36
CA VAL A 46 3.87 -7.34 16.12
C VAL A 46 3.92 -8.82 15.82
N ALA A 47 4.39 -9.18 14.64
CA ALA A 47 4.55 -10.56 14.23
C ALA A 47 6.01 -10.85 13.84
N ARG A 48 6.46 -12.07 14.11
CA ARG A 48 7.78 -12.55 13.71
C ARG A 48 7.74 -14.05 13.45
N HIS A 49 8.41 -14.49 12.39
CA HIS A 49 8.46 -15.91 11.99
C HIS A 49 7.07 -16.55 11.84
N GLY A 50 6.09 -15.77 11.39
CA GLY A 50 4.70 -16.21 11.25
C GLY A 50 3.89 -16.23 12.54
N GLU A 51 4.49 -15.91 13.69
CA GLU A 51 3.82 -15.88 14.98
C GLU A 51 3.47 -14.44 15.39
N LEU A 52 2.25 -14.25 15.88
CA LEU A 52 1.79 -12.99 16.43
C LEU A 52 2.23 -12.90 17.90
N ILE A 53 3.01 -11.88 18.22
CA ILE A 53 3.60 -11.64 19.55
C ILE A 53 2.80 -10.59 20.31
N VAL A 54 2.27 -9.61 19.59
CA VAL A 54 1.39 -8.54 20.12
C VAL A 54 0.20 -8.42 19.20
N ASP A 55 -0.99 -8.32 19.76
CA ASP A 55 -2.22 -7.89 19.11
C ASP A 55 -3.09 -7.15 20.12
N GLU A 56 -2.94 -5.84 20.17
CA GLU A 56 -3.52 -5.02 21.23
C GLU A 56 -4.26 -3.82 20.63
N THR A 57 -5.43 -3.53 21.21
CA THR A 57 -6.18 -2.31 20.93
C THR A 57 -6.31 -1.50 22.22
N ILE A 58 -5.86 -0.26 22.19
CA ILE A 58 -5.87 0.66 23.33
C ILE A 58 -6.73 1.87 22.97
N GLY A 59 -7.59 2.31 23.89
CA GLY A 59 -8.51 3.45 23.67
C GLY A 59 -9.77 3.11 22.85
N ALA A 60 -9.95 1.85 22.42
CA ALA A 60 -11.14 1.39 21.72
C ALA A 60 -11.46 -0.08 22.05
N PRO A 61 -12.71 -0.55 21.82
CA PRO A 61 -13.03 -1.97 21.92
C PRO A 61 -12.19 -2.85 20.99
N SER A 62 -11.91 -4.08 21.41
CA SER A 62 -11.31 -5.08 20.52
C SER A 62 -12.20 -5.32 19.29
N GLY A 63 -11.58 -5.45 18.12
CA GLY A 63 -12.27 -5.60 16.84
C GLY A 63 -12.78 -4.29 16.22
N SER A 64 -12.51 -3.13 16.82
CA SER A 64 -12.74 -1.83 16.18
C SER A 64 -12.00 -1.71 14.83
N ARG A 65 -12.64 -1.06 13.86
CA ARG A 65 -12.09 -0.85 12.52
C ARG A 65 -11.52 0.55 12.40
N PHE A 66 -10.30 0.65 11.89
CA PHE A 66 -9.59 1.90 11.65
C PHE A 66 -9.43 2.14 10.15
N VAL A 67 -9.53 3.40 9.74
CA VAL A 67 -9.21 3.80 8.36
C VAL A 67 -7.70 3.85 8.22
N VAL A 68 -7.13 2.93 7.44
CA VAL A 68 -5.68 2.81 7.24
C VAL A 68 -5.13 3.67 6.10
N PHE A 69 -6.00 4.45 5.44
CA PHE A 69 -5.67 5.37 4.36
C PHE A 69 -4.69 4.75 3.33
N SER A 70 -3.53 5.38 3.15
CA SER A 70 -2.54 4.99 2.16
C SER A 70 -1.89 3.64 2.40
N ALA A 71 -2.00 3.05 3.59
CA ALA A 71 -1.51 1.69 3.83
C ALA A 71 -2.23 0.65 2.93
N THR A 72 -3.40 0.99 2.40
CA THR A 72 -4.13 0.21 1.38
C THR A 72 -3.29 -0.08 0.13
N LYS A 73 -2.30 0.77 -0.21
CA LYS A 73 -1.47 0.61 -1.41
C LYS A 73 -0.70 -0.71 -1.44
N ALA A 74 -0.24 -1.20 -0.28
CA ALA A 74 0.47 -2.48 -0.21
C ALA A 74 -0.45 -3.67 -0.60
N LEU A 75 -1.72 -3.62 -0.19
CA LEU A 75 -2.71 -4.63 -0.54
C LEU A 75 -3.04 -4.58 -2.05
N VAL A 76 -3.19 -3.38 -2.60
CA VAL A 76 -3.42 -3.18 -4.04
C VAL A 76 -2.21 -3.65 -4.87
N ALA A 77 -0.99 -3.34 -4.44
CA ALA A 77 0.23 -3.83 -5.08
C ALA A 77 0.30 -5.37 -5.07
N GLY A 78 -0.03 -6.01 -3.93
CA GLY A 78 -0.10 -7.47 -3.84
C GLY A 78 -1.13 -8.08 -4.81
N ALA A 79 -2.29 -7.44 -4.98
CA ALA A 79 -3.28 -7.87 -5.97
C ALA A 79 -2.75 -7.74 -7.41
N ILE A 80 -2.05 -6.64 -7.72
CA ILE A 80 -1.43 -6.43 -9.05
C ILE A 80 -0.33 -7.45 -9.30
N TRP A 81 0.50 -7.79 -8.32
CA TRP A 81 1.51 -8.84 -8.45
C TRP A 81 0.91 -10.21 -8.78
N ARG A 82 -0.27 -10.55 -8.25
CA ARG A 82 -0.98 -11.77 -8.63
C ARG A 82 -1.48 -11.74 -10.08
N LEU A 83 -1.80 -10.57 -10.62
CA LEU A 83 -2.17 -10.42 -12.03
C LEU A 83 -0.95 -10.51 -12.94
N ILE A 84 0.20 -9.96 -12.51
CA ILE A 84 1.48 -10.10 -13.20
C ILE A 84 1.91 -11.57 -13.27
N ASP A 85 1.85 -12.29 -12.16
CA ASP A 85 2.17 -13.72 -12.07
C ASP A 85 1.33 -14.58 -13.05
N ARG A 86 0.08 -14.18 -13.29
CA ARG A 86 -0.83 -14.85 -14.24
C ARG A 86 -0.64 -14.43 -15.69
N GLY A 87 0.16 -13.39 -15.96
CA GLY A 87 0.28 -12.78 -17.28
C GLY A 87 -0.91 -11.89 -17.68
N ASP A 88 -1.83 -11.58 -16.76
CA ASP A 88 -2.97 -10.69 -17.01
C ASP A 88 -2.55 -9.21 -17.06
N VAL A 89 -1.43 -8.88 -16.42
CA VAL A 89 -0.84 -7.53 -16.39
C VAL A 89 0.65 -7.62 -16.69
N GLU A 90 1.12 -6.86 -17.66
CA GLU A 90 2.54 -6.75 -18.01
C GLU A 90 3.12 -5.49 -17.35
N VAL A 91 4.24 -5.65 -16.64
CA VAL A 91 4.89 -4.56 -15.87
C VAL A 91 5.30 -3.39 -16.78
N GLY A 92 5.82 -3.70 -17.98
CA GLY A 92 6.26 -2.70 -18.96
C GLY A 92 5.15 -2.15 -19.86
N ALA A 93 3.93 -2.69 -19.79
CA ALA A 93 2.85 -2.23 -20.66
C ALA A 93 2.33 -0.85 -20.24
N PRO A 94 1.92 0.01 -21.20
CA PRO A 94 1.19 1.22 -20.88
C PRO A 94 -0.08 0.93 -20.08
N VAL A 95 -0.38 1.75 -19.08
CA VAL A 95 -1.63 1.65 -18.30
C VAL A 95 -2.85 1.76 -19.20
N ALA A 96 -2.74 2.55 -20.27
CA ALA A 96 -3.78 2.75 -21.26
C ALA A 96 -4.21 1.45 -21.97
N SER A 97 -3.36 0.42 -22.01
CA SER A 97 -3.71 -0.91 -22.54
C SER A 97 -4.80 -1.62 -21.71
N TYR A 98 -4.89 -1.30 -20.42
CA TYR A 98 -5.88 -1.87 -19.50
C TYR A 98 -7.00 -0.88 -19.17
N LEU A 99 -6.69 0.41 -19.21
CA LEU A 99 -7.61 1.50 -18.88
C LEU A 99 -7.50 2.62 -19.93
N PRO A 100 -8.21 2.50 -21.07
CA PRO A 100 -8.08 3.44 -22.19
C PRO A 100 -8.34 4.91 -21.80
N GLU A 101 -9.27 5.17 -20.87
CA GLU A 101 -9.58 6.53 -20.41
C GLU A 101 -8.40 7.24 -19.73
N PHE A 102 -7.40 6.49 -19.26
CA PHE A 102 -6.19 7.06 -18.69
C PHE A 102 -5.25 7.62 -19.76
N GLY A 103 -5.28 7.10 -20.99
CA GLY A 103 -4.37 7.42 -22.11
C GLY A 103 -4.62 8.78 -22.77
N THR A 104 -4.77 9.83 -21.98
CA THR A 104 -4.99 11.21 -22.42
C THR A 104 -3.96 12.15 -21.81
N ASN A 105 -3.82 13.36 -22.36
CA ASN A 105 -2.96 14.42 -21.81
C ASN A 105 -1.50 13.98 -21.57
N GLY A 106 -0.93 13.21 -22.50
CA GLY A 106 0.44 12.71 -22.46
C GLY A 106 0.62 11.39 -21.70
N LYS A 107 -0.41 10.90 -20.99
CA LYS A 107 -0.29 9.71 -20.12
C LYS A 107 -0.31 8.38 -20.88
N GLU A 108 -0.47 8.38 -22.20
CA GLU A 108 -0.47 7.19 -23.06
C GLU A 108 0.83 6.39 -23.01
N VAL A 109 1.95 7.01 -22.61
CA VAL A 109 3.26 6.35 -22.47
C VAL A 109 3.55 5.81 -21.06
N VAL A 110 2.70 6.12 -20.08
CA VAL A 110 2.95 5.77 -18.68
C VAL A 110 2.73 4.27 -18.48
N THR A 111 3.75 3.59 -17.96
CA THR A 111 3.72 2.14 -17.74
C THR A 111 3.12 1.75 -16.40
N VAL A 112 2.72 0.48 -16.27
CA VAL A 112 2.29 -0.11 -14.99
C VAL A 112 3.38 0.03 -13.93
N GLU A 113 4.65 -0.24 -14.27
CA GLU A 113 5.80 -0.05 -13.39
C GLU A 113 5.90 1.37 -12.84
N GLN A 114 5.75 2.37 -13.69
CA GLN A 114 5.84 3.78 -13.29
C GLN A 114 4.72 4.19 -12.34
N VAL A 115 3.52 3.62 -12.48
CA VAL A 115 2.43 3.82 -11.51
C VAL A 115 2.75 3.15 -10.18
N LEU A 116 3.21 1.89 -10.19
CA LEU A 116 3.54 1.13 -8.98
C LEU A 116 4.70 1.74 -8.18
N THR A 117 5.61 2.42 -8.86
CA THR A 117 6.82 3.04 -8.27
C THR A 117 6.70 4.54 -8.07
N HIS A 118 5.53 5.13 -8.32
CA HIS A 118 5.30 6.57 -8.22
C HIS A 118 6.20 7.44 -9.13
N THR A 119 6.63 6.92 -10.28
CA THR A 119 7.45 7.63 -11.27
C THR A 119 6.70 8.01 -12.55
N GLY A 120 5.37 7.85 -12.55
CA GLY A 120 4.53 8.12 -13.73
C GLY A 120 4.35 9.58 -14.14
N GLY A 121 4.87 10.57 -13.41
CA GLY A 121 4.91 11.97 -13.87
C GLY A 121 3.58 12.74 -13.83
N PHE A 122 2.59 12.30 -13.05
CA PHE A 122 1.31 13.01 -12.83
C PHE A 122 1.06 13.29 -11.33
N PRO A 123 1.91 14.10 -10.66
CA PRO A 123 1.81 14.34 -9.21
C PRO A 123 0.49 15.01 -8.81
N MET A 124 -0.15 15.73 -9.73
CA MET A 124 -1.46 16.37 -9.53
C MET A 124 -2.59 15.49 -10.10
N ALA A 125 -3.02 14.54 -9.27
CA ALA A 125 -4.00 13.51 -9.62
C ALA A 125 -5.25 13.57 -8.72
N PRO A 126 -6.06 14.64 -8.78
CA PRO A 126 -7.16 14.82 -7.84
C PRO A 126 -8.23 13.75 -8.02
N LEU A 127 -8.48 12.99 -6.95
CA LEU A 127 -9.54 12.00 -6.85
C LEU A 127 -10.00 11.87 -5.40
N GLY A 128 -11.06 12.60 -5.05
CA GLY A 128 -11.69 12.56 -3.72
C GLY A 128 -13.20 12.36 -3.82
N PRO A 129 -13.91 12.28 -2.69
CA PRO A 129 -15.38 12.24 -2.68
C PRO A 129 -16.00 13.44 -3.41
N PRO A 130 -17.12 13.26 -4.14
CA PRO A 130 -17.78 11.99 -4.44
C PRO A 130 -17.16 11.25 -5.64
N ARG A 131 -16.17 11.83 -6.33
CA ARG A 131 -15.63 11.33 -7.61
C ARG A 131 -15.00 9.94 -7.53
N TRP A 132 -14.60 9.47 -6.36
CA TRP A 132 -14.09 8.10 -6.21
C TRP A 132 -15.19 7.03 -6.00
N ASN A 133 -16.46 7.44 -5.84
CA ASN A 133 -17.54 6.54 -5.41
C ASN A 133 -18.02 5.62 -6.54
N THR A 134 -17.99 6.07 -7.80
CA THR A 134 -18.43 5.27 -8.95
C THR A 134 -17.28 4.94 -9.87
N ARG A 135 -17.45 3.89 -10.68
CA ARG A 135 -16.48 3.53 -11.72
C ARG A 135 -16.36 4.63 -12.78
N GLU A 136 -17.49 5.20 -13.17
CA GLU A 136 -17.58 6.25 -14.19
C GLU A 136 -16.85 7.52 -13.76
N SER A 137 -17.12 8.02 -12.55
CA SER A 137 -16.50 9.24 -12.04
C SER A 137 -14.99 9.09 -11.82
N ARG A 138 -14.52 7.88 -11.46
CA ARG A 138 -13.09 7.56 -11.39
C ARG A 138 -12.45 7.65 -12.78
N ARG A 139 -13.07 7.05 -13.79
CA ARG A 139 -12.58 7.07 -15.18
C ARG A 139 -12.54 8.49 -15.74
N GLU A 140 -13.56 9.29 -15.48
CA GLU A 140 -13.61 10.71 -15.86
C GLU A 140 -12.53 11.55 -15.13
N ALA A 141 -12.20 11.22 -13.88
CA ALA A 141 -11.08 11.87 -13.19
C ALA A 141 -9.73 11.50 -13.85
N LEU A 142 -9.52 10.22 -14.13
CA LEU A 142 -8.29 9.68 -14.72
C LEU A 142 -8.02 10.28 -16.11
N SER A 143 -9.07 10.51 -16.91
CA SER A 143 -8.95 11.14 -18.22
C SER A 143 -8.60 12.63 -18.18
N ARG A 144 -8.78 13.29 -17.03
CA ARG A 144 -8.44 14.71 -16.84
C ARG A 144 -7.04 14.94 -16.27
N TRP A 145 -6.43 13.93 -15.65
CA TRP A 145 -5.06 14.04 -15.18
C TRP A 145 -4.11 14.30 -16.35
N ARG A 146 -2.96 14.88 -16.06
CA ARG A 146 -1.99 15.33 -17.06
C ARG A 146 -0.58 14.98 -16.61
N LEU A 147 0.27 14.61 -17.56
CA LEU A 147 1.71 14.56 -17.31
C LEU A 147 2.27 15.96 -17.10
N THR A 148 3.00 16.15 -16.01
CA THR A 148 3.79 17.37 -15.78
C THR A 148 5.19 17.10 -16.32
N LEU A 149 5.41 17.48 -17.58
CA LEU A 149 6.72 17.60 -18.21
C LEU A 149 6.99 19.07 -18.48
#